data_AF-A0A392Q849-F1
#
_entry.id   AF-A0A392Q849-F1
#
_cell.length_a   1.000
_cell.length_b   1.000
_cell.length_c   1.000
_cell.angle_alpha   90.00
_cell.angle_beta   90.00
_cell.angle_gamma   90.00
#
_symmetry.space_group_name_H-M   'P 1'
#
loop_
_entity.id
_entity.type
_entity.pdbx_description
1 polymer ?
#
loop_
_entity_poly.entity_id
_entity_poly.type
_entity_poly.pdbx_seq_one_letter_code
_entity_poly.pdbx_strand_id
1 'polypeptide(L)'
;MWVTSLPGVRKWNFELFFYTHQLYVVFIVFMALHIGDFIFAMAAGPIFLFVLDRFLRFCQSRRTVNVISSRCLPCGTVEVVLSKPQNLRYNALSFIFLQVRELSWLQWHPFSVSSSPLDGNNHIAVLIKVLGKWTGRLRERITDVD
;
A
#
# COMPACT_ATOMS: atom_id res chain seq x y z
N MET A 1 -11.01 4.65 -16.55
CA MET A 1 -10.45 3.46 -15.86
C MET A 1 -9.87 2.46 -16.87
N TRP A 2 -10.66 1.95 -17.81
CA TRP A 2 -10.30 0.91 -18.81
C TRP A 2 -9.06 1.21 -19.66
N VAL A 3 -8.98 2.38 -20.30
CA VAL A 3 -7.82 2.75 -21.14
C VAL A 3 -6.54 2.78 -20.31
N THR A 4 -6.60 3.34 -19.11
CA THR A 4 -5.45 3.40 -18.20
C THR A 4 -5.10 2.04 -17.59
N SER A 5 -5.97 1.02 -17.67
CA SER A 5 -5.70 -0.37 -17.26
C SER A 5 -4.83 -1.11 -18.26
N LEU A 6 -4.73 -0.62 -19.51
CA LEU A 6 -4.00 -1.29 -20.57
C LEU A 6 -2.53 -1.49 -20.16
N PRO A 7 -1.93 -2.67 -20.44
CA PRO A 7 -0.59 -3.01 -19.96
C PRO A 7 0.48 -1.97 -20.31
N GLY A 8 0.43 -1.39 -21.52
CA GLY A 8 1.36 -0.33 -21.95
C GLY A 8 1.24 0.92 -21.10
N VAL A 9 0.01 1.42 -20.91
CA VAL A 9 -0.25 2.65 -20.14
C VAL A 9 0.11 2.47 -18.67
N ARG A 10 -0.28 1.33 -18.07
CA ARG A 10 0.03 1.03 -16.66
C ARG A 10 1.53 0.91 -16.39
N LYS A 11 2.29 0.30 -17.30
CA LYS A 11 3.76 0.18 -17.16
C LYS A 11 4.44 1.54 -17.32
N TRP A 12 3.96 2.36 -18.24
CA TRP A 12 4.50 3.70 -18.48
C TRP A 12 4.20 4.67 -17.33
N ASN A 13 2.95 4.66 -16.84
CA ASN A 13 2.54 5.49 -15.72
C ASN A 13 1.57 4.76 -14.78
N PHE A 14 2.14 4.13 -13.75
CA PHE A 14 1.38 3.43 -12.72
C PHE A 14 0.47 4.36 -11.90
N GLU A 15 0.87 5.61 -11.66
CA GLU A 15 0.08 6.55 -10.86
C GLU A 15 -1.19 6.96 -11.58
N LEU A 16 -1.09 7.26 -12.88
CA LEU A 16 -2.25 7.54 -13.71
C LEU A 16 -3.23 6.38 -13.69
N PHE A 17 -2.74 5.15 -13.87
CA PHE A 17 -3.54 3.93 -13.71
C PHE A 17 -4.21 3.88 -12.33
N PHE A 18 -3.43 3.98 -11.26
CA PHE A 18 -3.90 3.76 -9.91
C PHE A 18 -4.98 4.78 -9.49
N TYR A 19 -4.77 6.07 -9.78
CA TYR A 19 -5.69 7.14 -9.39
C TYR A 19 -6.98 7.12 -10.21
N THR A 20 -6.91 6.93 -11.52
CA THR A 20 -8.14 6.83 -12.33
C THR A 20 -8.93 5.59 -11.96
N HIS A 21 -8.30 4.51 -11.50
CA HIS A 21 -9.00 3.32 -11.04
C HIS A 21 -9.77 3.53 -9.74
N GLN A 22 -9.36 4.46 -8.86
CA GLN A 22 -10.14 4.78 -7.65
C GLN A 22 -11.53 5.33 -7.97
N LEU A 23 -11.76 5.80 -9.20
CA LEU A 23 -13.08 6.21 -9.69
C LEU A 23 -14.09 5.05 -9.73
N TYR A 24 -13.69 3.81 -9.42
CA TYR A 24 -14.61 2.70 -9.22
C TYR A 24 -15.70 3.03 -8.18
N VAL A 25 -15.40 3.86 -7.18
CA VAL A 25 -16.37 4.28 -6.15
C VAL A 25 -17.52 5.06 -6.80
N VAL A 26 -17.16 6.04 -7.64
CA VAL A 26 -18.12 6.85 -8.39
C VAL A 26 -18.94 5.96 -9.34
N PHE A 27 -18.27 5.02 -10.01
CA PHE A 27 -18.94 4.06 -10.88
C PHE A 27 -19.95 3.17 -10.13
N ILE A 28 -19.63 2.65 -8.95
CA ILE A 28 -20.56 1.83 -8.16
C ILE A 28 -21.81 2.64 -7.78
N VAL A 29 -21.66 3.92 -7.41
CA VAL A 29 -22.80 4.80 -7.09
C VAL A 29 -23.68 5.00 -8.32
N PHE A 30 -23.11 5.36 -9.46
CA PHE A 30 -23.90 5.53 -10.69
C PHE A 30 -24.52 4.23 -11.18
N MET A 31 -23.85 3.08 -10.99
CA MET A 31 -24.40 1.78 -11.31
C MET A 31 -25.64 1.48 -10.45
N ALA A 32 -25.60 1.76 -9.14
CA ALA A 32 -26.76 1.60 -8.26
C ALA A 32 -27.95 2.46 -8.71
N LEU A 33 -27.70 3.69 -9.19
CA LEU A 33 -28.74 4.61 -9.67
C LEU A 33 -29.28 4.25 -11.07
N HIS A 34 -28.50 3.53 -11.89
CA HIS A 34 -28.80 3.32 -13.31
C HIS A 34 -29.48 1.98 -13.62
N ILE A 35 -29.06 0.87 -13.00
CA ILE A 35 -29.38 -0.48 -13.50
C ILE A 35 -30.67 -1.10 -12.94
N GLY A 36 -31.34 -0.40 -12.02
CA GLY A 36 -32.56 -0.86 -11.35
C GLY A 36 -32.34 -1.95 -10.29
N ASP A 37 -33.34 -2.11 -9.42
CA ASP A 37 -33.22 -2.89 -8.18
C ASP A 37 -32.89 -4.37 -8.40
N PHE A 38 -33.48 -5.00 -9.42
CA PHE A 38 -33.30 -6.43 -9.69
C PHE A 38 -31.85 -6.78 -10.07
N ILE A 39 -31.24 -6.00 -10.97
CA ILE A 39 -29.85 -6.24 -11.40
C ILE A 39 -28.89 -5.83 -10.29
N PHE A 40 -29.17 -4.75 -9.56
CA PHE A 40 -28.35 -4.34 -8.43
C PHE A 40 -28.34 -5.40 -7.32
N ALA A 41 -29.48 -6.04 -7.02
CA ALA A 41 -29.58 -7.09 -6.02
C ALA A 41 -28.65 -8.28 -6.31
N MET A 42 -28.47 -8.66 -7.59
CA MET A 42 -27.53 -9.71 -7.98
C MET A 42 -26.07 -9.31 -7.72
N ALA A 43 -25.72 -8.03 -7.92
CA ALA A 43 -24.37 -7.52 -7.69
C ALA A 43 -24.12 -7.09 -6.22
N ALA A 44 -25.18 -6.92 -5.43
CA ALA A 44 -25.11 -6.34 -4.09
C ALA A 44 -24.24 -7.16 -3.14
N GLY A 45 -24.36 -8.49 -3.16
CA GLY A 45 -23.54 -9.38 -2.32
C GLY A 45 -22.02 -9.22 -2.55
N PRO A 46 -21.53 -9.38 -3.79
CA PRO A 46 -20.13 -9.13 -4.13
C PRO A 46 -19.65 -7.71 -3.83
N ILE A 47 -20.47 -6.69 -4.13
CA ILE A 47 -20.15 -5.29 -3.82
C ILE A 47 -20.01 -5.08 -2.31
N PHE A 48 -20.93 -5.64 -1.52
CA PHE A 48 -20.89 -5.55 -0.06
C PHE A 48 -19.62 -6.18 0.51
N LEU A 49 -19.26 -7.40 0.08
CA LEU A 49 -18.04 -8.07 0.53
C LEU A 49 -16.78 -7.27 0.17
N PHE A 50 -16.74 -6.70 -1.04
CA PHE A 50 -15.62 -5.85 -1.47
C PHE A 50 -15.51 -4.56 -0.64
N VAL A 51 -16.62 -3.89 -0.36
CA VAL A 51 -16.65 -2.69 0.49
C VAL A 51 -16.26 -3.03 1.93
N LEU A 52 -16.73 -4.17 2.45
CA LEU A 52 -16.37 -4.65 3.79
C LEU A 52 -14.86 -4.92 3.91
N ASP A 53 -14.24 -5.63 2.95
CA ASP A 53 -12.79 -5.83 2.92
C ASP A 53 -12.05 -4.48 2.90
N ARG A 54 -12.49 -3.54 2.05
CA ARG A 54 -11.88 -2.21 1.96
C ARG A 54 -11.98 -1.45 3.28
N PHE A 55 -13.13 -1.51 3.94
CA PHE A 55 -13.35 -0.87 5.25
C PHE A 55 -12.48 -1.49 6.34
N LEU A 56 -12.40 -2.82 6.40
CA LEU A 56 -11.53 -3.52 7.35
C LEU A 56 -10.06 -3.14 7.14
N ARG A 57 -9.58 -3.07 5.89
CA ARG A 57 -8.23 -2.60 5.56
C ARG A 57 -8.01 -1.16 6.01
N PHE A 58 -8.97 -0.27 5.78
CA PHE A 58 -8.89 1.12 6.24
C PHE A 58 -8.80 1.23 7.77
N CYS A 59 -9.53 0.39 8.50
CA CYS A 59 -9.44 0.32 9.96
C CYS A 59 -8.08 -0.19 10.43
N GLN A 60 -7.54 -1.22 9.77
CA GLN A 60 -6.21 -1.77 10.06
C GLN A 60 -5.08 -0.79 9.71
N SER A 61 -5.28 0.05 8.70
CA SER A 61 -4.24 0.94 8.16
C SER A 61 -4.08 2.26 8.92
N ARG A 62 -4.81 2.47 10.02
CA ARG A 62 -4.72 3.71 10.82
C ARG A 62 -3.52 3.76 11.76
N ARG A 63 -2.79 2.65 11.92
CA ARG A 63 -1.65 2.60 12.83
C ARG A 63 -0.43 3.29 12.21
N THR A 64 -0.06 4.43 12.77
CA THR A 64 1.20 5.10 12.47
C THR A 64 2.33 4.51 13.30
N VAL A 65 3.51 4.38 12.70
CA VAL A 65 4.74 3.92 13.35
C VAL A 65 5.86 4.93 13.07
N ASN A 66 6.79 5.06 14.00
CA ASN A 66 7.93 5.95 13.85
C ASN A 66 9.05 5.24 13.08
N VAL A 67 9.73 5.98 12.21
CA VAL A 67 10.99 5.53 11.60
C VAL A 67 12.09 5.73 12.63
N ILE A 68 12.75 4.64 13.03
CA ILE A 68 13.89 4.67 13.97
C ILE A 68 15.16 5.01 13.21
N SER A 69 15.37 4.37 12.07
CA SER A 69 16.48 4.66 11.17
C SER A 69 16.11 4.31 9.73
N SER A 70 16.73 5.03 8.80
CA SER A 70 16.66 4.76 7.38
C SER A 70 18.06 4.91 6.81
N ARG A 71 18.51 3.98 5.96
CA ARG A 71 19.80 4.10 5.30
C ARG A 71 19.79 3.49 3.92
N CYS A 72 20.62 4.04 3.03
CA CYS A 72 20.88 3.45 1.73
C CYS A 72 22.07 2.48 1.81
N LEU A 73 21.84 1.22 1.45
CA LEU A 73 22.88 0.21 1.36
C LEU A 73 23.71 0.39 0.07
N PRO A 74 24.98 -0.03 0.03
CA PRO A 74 25.85 0.11 -1.15
C PRO A 74 25.28 -0.53 -2.43
N CYS A 75 24.43 -1.55 -2.29
CA CYS A 75 23.73 -2.20 -3.40
C CYS A 75 22.52 -1.41 -3.94
N GLY A 76 22.28 -0.19 -3.45
CA GLY A 76 21.15 0.66 -3.86
C GLY A 76 19.80 0.28 -3.23
N THR A 77 19.79 -0.66 -2.28
CA THR A 77 18.59 -1.02 -1.51
C THR A 77 18.43 -0.08 -0.32
N VAL A 78 17.21 0.31 -0.01
CA VAL A 78 16.88 1.13 1.15
C VAL A 78 16.52 0.22 2.31
N GLU A 79 17.21 0.34 3.44
CA GLU A 79 16.79 -0.27 4.70
C GLU A 79 16.00 0.75 5.52
N VAL A 80 14.84 0.33 6.02
CA VAL A 80 14.00 1.12 6.92
C VAL A 80 13.72 0.32 8.17
N VAL A 81 14.10 0.87 9.32
CA VAL A 81 13.83 0.31 10.65
C VAL A 81 12.70 1.13 11.29
N LEU A 82 11.62 0.43 11.63
CA LEU A 82 10.39 1.00 12.17
C LEU A 82 10.19 0.58 13.62
N SER A 83 9.55 1.43 14.42
CA SER A 83 9.12 1.08 15.77
C SER A 83 8.05 -0.02 15.72
N LYS A 84 8.27 -1.13 16.43
CA LYS A 84 7.30 -2.24 16.53
C LYS A 84 6.19 -1.88 17.51
N PRO A 85 4.91 -1.86 17.09
CA PRO A 85 3.80 -1.78 18.03
C PRO A 85 3.78 -3.00 18.96
N GLN A 86 3.52 -2.79 20.27
CA GLN A 86 3.55 -3.87 21.26
C GLN A 86 2.56 -5.01 20.97
N ASN A 87 1.43 -4.68 20.33
CA ASN A 87 0.40 -5.64 19.94
C ASN A 87 0.69 -6.33 18.58
N LEU A 88 1.76 -5.95 17.88
CA LEU A 88 2.10 -6.53 16.59
C LEU A 88 2.88 -7.82 16.76
N ARG A 89 2.24 -8.95 16.46
CA ARG A 89 2.85 -10.26 16.36
C ARG A 89 3.05 -10.61 14.89
N TYR A 90 4.25 -11.06 14.52
CA TYR A 90 4.57 -11.50 13.17
C TYR A 90 5.49 -12.73 13.24
N ASN A 91 5.44 -13.56 12.20
CA ASN A 91 6.31 -14.72 12.05
C ASN A 91 7.44 -14.41 11.06
N ALA A 92 8.47 -15.24 11.04
CA ALA A 92 9.48 -15.18 9.98
C ALA A 92 8.80 -15.24 8.60
N LEU A 93 9.34 -14.49 7.62
CA LEU A 93 8.81 -14.36 6.25
C LEU A 93 7.45 -13.65 6.14
N SER A 94 6.93 -13.06 7.22
CA SER A 94 5.76 -12.19 7.12
C SER A 94 6.08 -10.94 6.31
N PHE A 95 5.05 -10.34 5.72
CA PHE A 95 5.15 -9.05 5.05
C PHE A 95 4.24 -8.02 5.74
N ILE A 96 4.59 -6.76 5.60
CA ILE A 96 3.80 -5.62 6.05
C ILE A 96 3.48 -4.71 4.87
N PHE A 97 2.37 -3.99 4.94
CA PHE A 97 2.09 -2.92 4.00
C PHE A 97 2.53 -1.59 4.60
N LEU A 98 3.27 -0.82 3.82
CA LEU A 98 3.73 0.51 4.21
C LEU A 98 3.09 1.58 3.33
N GLN A 99 2.67 2.66 3.99
CA GLN A 99 2.29 3.91 3.36
C GLN A 99 3.16 5.02 3.93
N VAL A 100 3.86 5.72 3.03
CA VAL A 100 4.65 6.90 3.38
C VAL A 100 3.89 8.12 2.88
N ARG A 101 3.29 8.88 3.81
CA ARG A 101 2.37 9.99 3.49
C ARG A 101 3.02 11.10 2.66
N GLU A 102 4.32 11.31 2.84
CA GLU A 102 5.13 12.26 2.07
C GLU A 102 5.27 11.88 0.59
N LEU A 103 5.12 10.60 0.25
CA LEU A 103 5.20 10.11 -1.13
C LEU A 103 3.83 9.99 -1.77
N SER A 104 2.85 9.46 -1.02
CA SER A 104 1.49 9.26 -1.50
C SER A 104 0.50 9.07 -0.36
N TRP A 105 -0.69 9.66 -0.51
CA TRP A 105 -1.80 9.52 0.43
C TRP A 105 -2.63 8.25 0.24
N LEU A 106 -2.51 7.57 -0.90
CA LEU A 106 -3.36 6.43 -1.25
C LEU A 106 -2.58 5.14 -1.50
N GLN A 107 -1.28 5.23 -1.80
CA GLN A 107 -0.50 4.04 -2.15
C GLN A 107 0.00 3.31 -0.90
N TRP A 108 -0.29 2.02 -0.85
CA TRP A 108 0.20 1.06 0.12
C TRP A 108 1.01 0.00 -0.62
N HIS A 109 2.24 -0.24 -0.19
CA HIS A 109 3.16 -1.18 -0.84
C HIS A 109 3.56 -2.29 0.14
N PRO A 110 3.51 -3.57 -0.27
CA PRO A 110 3.91 -4.69 0.57
C PRO A 110 5.43 -4.87 0.55
N PHE A 111 6.00 -5.13 1.73
CA PHE A 111 7.41 -5.48 1.90
C PHE A 111 7.57 -6.62 2.90
N SER A 112 8.43 -7.57 2.56
CA SER A 112 8.80 -8.64 3.49
C SER A 112 9.60 -8.07 4.65
N VAL A 113 9.28 -8.52 5.86
CA VAL A 113 10.02 -8.18 7.08
C VAL A 113 11.38 -8.90 7.03
N SER A 114 12.46 -8.15 7.16
CA SER A 114 13.83 -8.68 7.17
C SER A 114 14.34 -8.99 8.57
N SER A 115 13.81 -8.35 9.62
CA SER A 115 14.20 -8.61 11.01
C SER A 115 13.60 -9.90 11.56
N SER A 116 14.36 -10.61 12.41
CA SER A 116 13.83 -11.80 13.09
C SER A 116 12.77 -11.40 14.12
N PRO A 117 11.68 -12.18 14.29
CA PRO A 117 10.72 -11.94 15.37
C PRO A 117 11.33 -12.11 16.77
N LEU A 118 12.53 -12.72 16.87
CA LEU A 118 13.30 -12.88 18.10
C LEU A 118 14.32 -11.76 18.34
N ASP A 119 14.57 -10.88 17.36
CA ASP A 119 15.63 -9.85 17.38
C ASP A 119 15.32 -8.64 18.29
N GLY A 120 14.25 -8.76 19.09
CA GLY A 120 13.77 -7.73 20.00
C GLY A 120 12.29 -7.39 19.82
N ASN A 121 11.72 -6.75 20.84
CA ASN A 121 10.29 -6.43 20.88
C ASN A 121 9.95 -5.01 20.39
N ASN A 122 10.96 -4.23 19.99
CA ASN A 122 10.80 -2.78 19.83
C ASN A 122 10.98 -2.27 18.39
N HIS A 123 11.49 -3.10 17.47
CA HIS A 123 11.73 -2.67 16.09
C HIS A 123 11.39 -3.75 15.06
N ILE A 124 11.12 -3.32 13.84
CA ILE A 124 10.92 -4.16 12.65
C ILE A 124 11.73 -3.53 11.52
N ALA A 125 12.50 -4.34 10.79
CA ALA A 125 13.24 -3.89 9.63
C ALA A 125 12.61 -4.39 8.33
N VAL A 126 12.68 -3.58 7.29
CA VAL A 126 12.36 -3.95 5.91
C VAL A 126 13.47 -3.51 4.95
N LEU A 127 13.70 -4.31 3.91
CA LEU A 127 14.64 -4.02 2.84
C LEU A 127 13.86 -3.76 1.54
N ILE A 128 14.00 -2.55 1.00
CA ILE A 128 13.23 -2.05 -0.13
C ILE A 128 14.15 -1.85 -1.33
N LYS A 129 13.98 -2.70 -2.35
CA LYS A 129 14.66 -2.54 -3.64
C LYS A 129 14.03 -1.40 -4.45
N VAL A 130 14.86 -0.58 -5.07
CA VAL A 130 14.41 0.51 -5.94
C VAL A 130 14.08 -0.03 -7.33
N LEU A 131 12.79 -0.18 -7.62
CA LEU A 131 12.27 -0.83 -8.83
C LEU A 131 11.23 0.01 -9.60
N GLY A 132 10.80 1.14 -9.05
CA GLY A 132 9.79 1.99 -9.68
C GLY A 132 9.75 3.39 -9.10
N LYS A 133 8.86 4.23 -9.63
CA LYS A 133 8.77 5.65 -9.25
C LYS A 133 8.57 5.86 -7.74
N TRP A 134 7.72 5.06 -7.11
CA TRP A 134 7.47 5.18 -5.67
C TRP A 134 8.71 4.85 -4.82
N THR A 135 9.39 3.73 -5.11
CA THR A 135 10.61 3.34 -4.38
C THR A 135 11.81 4.22 -4.72
N GLY A 136 11.86 4.81 -5.92
CA GLY A 136 12.85 5.83 -6.30
C GLY A 136 12.70 7.10 -5.48
N ARG A 137 11.47 7.64 -5.39
CA ARG A 137 11.17 8.82 -4.56
C ARG A 137 11.43 8.56 -3.07
N LEU A 138 11.20 7.33 -2.58
CA LEU A 138 11.55 6.96 -1.21
C LEU A 138 13.06 7.06 -0.97
N ARG A 139 13.87 6.54 -1.89
CA ARG A 139 15.34 6.61 -1.80
C ARG A 139 15.81 8.07 -1.80
N GLU A 140 15.32 8.88 -2.74
CA GLU A 140 15.66 10.30 -2.85
C GLU A 140 15.38 11.05 -1.55
N ARG A 141 14.19 10.81 -0.95
CA ARG A 141 13.82 11.43 0.34
C ARG A 141 14.73 11.05 1.50
N ILE A 142 15.25 9.83 1.52
CA ILE A 142 16.15 9.38 2.58
C ILE A 142 17.54 10.00 2.39
N THR A 143 18.03 10.07 1.16
CA THR A 143 19.33 10.69 0.85
C THR A 143 19.35 12.21 1.01
N ASP A 144 18.21 12.89 0.92
CA ASP A 144 18.10 14.34 1.15
C ASP A 144 18.19 14.74 2.63
N VAL A 145 17.95 13.80 3.56
CA VAL A 145 17.90 14.04 5.01
C VAL A 145 19.24 13.74 5.69
N ASP A 146 20.10 12.95 5.04
CA ASP A 146 21.48 12.66 5.46
C ASP A 146 22.47 13.76 5.03
#